data_AF-A0A937SDK2-F1
#
_entry.id   AF-A0A937SDK2-F1
#
_cell.length_a   1.000
_cell.length_b   1.000
_cell.length_c   1.000
_cell.angle_alpha   90.00
_cell.angle_beta   90.00
_cell.angle_gamma   90.00
#
_symmetry.space_group_name_H-M   'P 1'
#
loop_
_entity.id
_entity.type
_entity.pdbx_description
1 polymer ?
#
loop_
_entity_poly.entity_id
_entity_poly.type
_entity_poly.pdbx_seq_one_letter_code
_entity_poly.pdbx_strand_id
1 'polypeptide(L)'
;MQQILICPRCGTQNASGQRFCVGCGTPLATFCPYCGASMPPASGFCTNCGARLSWDSRQPATAGKPASGWSKFGGALFALGVLCIIIGPVTLLLMSPDEQTTGPMIKYLIAGALAIIIGLPLMFKK
;
A
#
# COMPACT_ATOMS: atom_id res chain seq x y z
N MET A 1 -31.71 -8.20 39.56
CA MET A 1 -31.77 -6.96 38.76
C MET A 1 -31.44 -7.32 37.32
N GLN A 2 -32.43 -7.37 36.43
CA GLN A 2 -32.16 -7.62 35.01
C GLN A 2 -31.57 -6.34 34.42
N GLN A 3 -30.35 -6.41 33.89
CA GLN A 3 -29.72 -5.28 33.19
C GLN A 3 -30.53 -4.98 31.93
N ILE A 4 -30.84 -3.70 31.69
CA ILE A 4 -31.60 -3.23 30.52
C ILE A 4 -30.60 -2.61 29.55
N LEU A 5 -30.66 -3.05 28.28
CA LEU A 5 -29.82 -2.56 27.20
C LEU A 5 -30.66 -1.74 26.22
N ILE A 6 -30.27 -0.49 25.99
CA ILE A 6 -30.91 0.38 25.01
C ILE A 6 -30.30 0.11 23.64
N CYS A 7 -31.14 -0.16 22.64
CA CYS A 7 -30.68 -0.38 21.28
C CYS A 7 -30.07 0.91 20.70
N PRO A 8 -28.80 0.91 20.25
CA PRO A 8 -28.16 2.10 19.71
C PRO A 8 -28.74 2.53 18.36
N ARG A 9 -29.48 1.67 17.66
CA ARG A 9 -30.07 1.98 16.35
C ARG A 9 -31.47 2.61 16.44
N CYS A 10 -32.29 2.20 17.41
CA CYS A 10 -33.69 2.64 17.48
C CYS A 10 -34.17 3.06 18.88
N GLY A 11 -33.31 3.00 19.91
CA GLY A 11 -33.67 3.39 21.28
C GLY A 11 -34.54 2.41 22.05
N THR A 12 -34.97 1.28 21.46
CA THR A 12 -35.79 0.28 22.15
C THR A 12 -35.03 -0.33 23.34
N GLN A 13 -35.69 -0.45 24.48
CA GLN A 13 -35.17 -1.15 25.65
C GLN A 13 -35.29 -2.67 25.45
N ASN A 14 -34.18 -3.37 25.62
CA ASN A 14 -34.09 -4.82 25.50
C ASN A 14 -33.54 -5.40 26.81
N ALA A 15 -33.97 -6.62 27.15
CA ALA A 15 -33.37 -7.35 28.27
C ALA A 15 -31.90 -7.69 27.94
N SER A 16 -31.04 -7.69 28.95
CA SER A 16 -29.67 -8.22 28.85
C SER A 16 -29.70 -9.68 28.39
N GLY A 17 -28.89 -10.00 27.37
CA GLY A 17 -28.84 -11.33 26.76
C GLY A 17 -29.70 -11.52 25.50
N GLN A 18 -30.50 -10.52 25.09
CA GLN A 18 -31.22 -10.57 23.82
C GLN A 18 -30.25 -10.55 22.63
N ARG A 19 -30.43 -11.49 21.68
CA ARG A 19 -29.55 -11.61 20.49
C ARG A 19 -29.84 -10.52 19.47
N PHE A 20 -31.10 -10.12 19.35
CA PHE A 20 -31.60 -9.11 18.41
C PHE A 20 -32.53 -8.14 19.12
N CYS A 21 -32.60 -6.91 18.61
CA CYS A 21 -33.51 -5.90 19.12
C CYS A 21 -34.97 -6.24 18.79
N VAL A 22 -35.85 -6.24 19.80
CA VAL A 22 -37.28 -6.52 19.62
C VAL A 22 -38.01 -5.45 18.80
N GLY A 23 -37.46 -4.23 18.72
CA GLY A 23 -38.07 -3.13 17.97
C GLY A 23 -37.63 -3.04 16.50
N CYS A 24 -36.38 -3.41 16.18
CA CYS A 24 -35.81 -3.15 14.85
C CYS A 24 -34.98 -4.29 14.23
N GLY A 25 -34.82 -5.41 14.96
CA GLY A 25 -34.08 -6.60 14.48
C GLY A 25 -32.56 -6.47 14.46
N THR A 26 -31.98 -5.33 14.86
CA THR A 26 -30.51 -5.17 14.90
C THR A 26 -29.88 -6.16 15.90
N PRO A 27 -28.78 -6.85 15.56
CA PRO A 27 -28.09 -7.73 16.51
C PRO A 27 -27.54 -6.91 17.69
N LEU A 28 -27.86 -7.34 18.90
CA LEU A 28 -27.41 -6.71 20.16
C LEU A 28 -26.26 -7.48 20.82
N ALA A 29 -26.13 -8.77 20.50
CA ALA A 29 -25.03 -9.62 20.90
C ALA A 29 -24.58 -10.46 19.69
N THR A 30 -23.27 -10.62 19.54
CA THR A 30 -22.70 -11.46 18.47
C THR A 30 -22.02 -12.66 19.09
N PHE A 31 -22.12 -13.82 18.45
CA PHE A 31 -21.47 -15.04 18.92
C PHE A 31 -20.22 -15.29 18.09
N CYS A 32 -19.15 -15.77 18.74
CA CYS A 32 -17.97 -16.19 18.01
C CYS A 32 -18.32 -17.39 17.11
N PRO A 33 -18.07 -17.35 15.79
CA PRO A 33 -18.34 -18.48 14.91
C PRO A 33 -17.39 -19.67 15.17
N TYR A 34 -16.26 -19.44 15.84
CA TYR A 34 -15.25 -20.47 16.12
C TYR A 34 -15.48 -21.20 17.44
N CYS A 35 -15.94 -20.51 18.50
CA CYS A 35 -16.11 -21.09 19.83
C CYS A 35 -17.50 -20.92 20.44
N GLY A 36 -18.41 -20.17 19.80
CA GLY A 36 -19.78 -19.96 20.29
C GLY A 36 -19.92 -18.98 21.47
N ALA A 37 -18.85 -18.35 21.95
CA ALA A 37 -18.93 -17.41 23.06
C ALA A 37 -19.74 -16.15 22.70
N SER A 38 -20.58 -15.69 23.63
CA SER A 38 -21.36 -14.44 23.51
C SER A 38 -20.46 -13.23 23.71
N MET A 39 -20.52 -12.27 22.78
CA MET A 39 -19.65 -11.09 22.77
C MET A 39 -20.38 -9.82 22.35
N PRO A 40 -19.89 -8.65 22.79
CA PRO A 40 -20.42 -7.38 22.34
C PRO A 40 -20.19 -7.20 20.83
N PRO A 41 -21.14 -6.57 20.11
CA PRO A 41 -21.13 -6.47 18.65
C PRO A 41 -19.99 -5.62 18.07
N ALA A 42 -19.26 -4.88 18.91
CA ALA A 42 -18.12 -4.03 18.52
C ALA A 42 -16.75 -4.63 18.88
N SER A 43 -16.66 -5.91 19.21
CA SER A 43 -15.39 -6.59 19.53
C SER A 43 -14.66 -7.01 18.24
N GLY A 44 -13.39 -6.61 18.10
CA GLY A 44 -12.57 -6.98 16.94
C GLY A 44 -11.97 -8.38 16.99
N PHE A 45 -11.89 -8.94 18.19
CA PHE A 45 -11.33 -10.26 18.48
C PHE A 45 -12.14 -10.94 19.56
N CYS A 46 -12.09 -12.28 19.57
CA CYS A 46 -12.78 -13.06 20.57
C CYS A 46 -12.00 -13.09 21.89
N THR A 47 -12.63 -12.68 23.00
CA THR A 47 -12.01 -12.72 24.34
C THR A 47 -11.89 -14.13 24.92
N ASN A 48 -12.59 -15.10 24.35
CA ASN A 48 -12.56 -16.50 24.81
C ASN A 48 -11.56 -17.36 24.02
N CYS A 49 -11.57 -17.28 22.67
CA CYS A 49 -10.71 -18.12 21.82
C CYS A 49 -9.61 -17.35 21.07
N GLY A 50 -9.57 -16.02 21.12
CA GLY A 50 -8.57 -15.20 20.43
C GLY A 50 -8.76 -15.02 18.92
N ALA A 51 -9.80 -15.63 18.32
CA ALA A 51 -10.06 -15.51 16.89
C ALA A 51 -10.43 -14.08 16.48
N ARG A 52 -9.90 -13.62 15.34
CA ARG A 52 -10.29 -12.34 14.72
C ARG A 52 -11.69 -12.45 14.10
N LEU A 53 -12.48 -11.41 14.28
CA LEU A 53 -13.90 -11.42 13.91
C LEU A 53 -14.11 -10.51 12.70
N SER A 54 -14.79 -11.03 11.68
CA SER A 54 -14.95 -10.34 10.40
C SER A 54 -15.90 -9.16 10.42
N TRP A 55 -16.68 -8.99 11.49
CA TRP A 55 -17.53 -7.81 11.69
C TRP A 55 -16.75 -6.61 12.24
N ASP A 56 -15.46 -6.78 12.54
CA ASP A 56 -14.57 -5.66 12.79
C ASP A 56 -14.31 -4.90 11.49
N SER A 57 -15.13 -3.87 11.25
CA SER A 57 -14.90 -2.93 10.14
C SER A 57 -13.60 -2.14 10.30
N ARG A 58 -12.89 -2.28 11.43
CA ARG A 58 -11.51 -1.85 11.63
C ARG A 58 -10.51 -2.95 11.30
N GLN A 59 -10.76 -3.75 10.25
CA GLN A 59 -9.63 -4.40 9.59
C GLN A 59 -8.59 -3.31 9.34
N PRO A 60 -7.38 -3.41 9.92
CA PRO A 60 -6.26 -2.74 9.31
C PRO A 60 -6.25 -3.39 7.93
N ALA A 61 -6.55 -2.61 6.90
CA ALA A 61 -6.19 -2.99 5.55
C ALA A 61 -4.76 -3.47 5.71
N THR A 62 -4.54 -4.78 5.60
CA THR A 62 -3.20 -5.29 5.31
C THR A 62 -2.81 -4.42 4.16
N ALA A 63 -1.85 -3.51 4.41
CA ALA A 63 -1.37 -2.58 3.43
C ALA A 63 -0.85 -3.47 2.31
N GLY A 64 -1.72 -3.78 1.36
CA GLY A 64 -1.32 -4.20 0.05
C GLY A 64 -0.42 -3.05 -0.33
N LYS A 65 0.90 -3.31 -0.31
CA LYS A 65 1.88 -2.38 -0.82
C LYS A 65 1.26 -1.85 -2.10
N PRO A 66 1.09 -0.51 -2.26
CA PRO A 66 0.63 -0.02 -3.54
C PRO A 66 1.56 -0.65 -4.56
N ALA A 67 0.99 -1.34 -5.55
CA ALA A 67 1.76 -1.91 -6.63
C ALA A 67 2.35 -0.72 -7.39
N SER A 68 3.46 -0.18 -6.88
CA SER A 68 4.11 0.96 -7.46
C SER A 68 4.69 0.48 -8.77
N GLY A 69 4.21 1.09 -9.86
CA GLY A 69 4.60 0.78 -11.23
C GLY A 69 6.09 0.95 -11.51
N TRP A 70 6.86 1.46 -10.54
CA TRP A 70 8.31 1.61 -10.57
C TRP A 70 9.11 0.30 -10.50
N SER A 71 8.51 -0.78 -10.00
CA SER A 71 9.14 -2.11 -9.96
C SER A 71 9.54 -2.62 -11.36
N LYS A 72 8.94 -2.05 -12.41
CA LYS A 72 9.19 -2.40 -13.82
C LYS A 72 10.29 -1.55 -14.46
N PHE A 73 10.59 -0.37 -13.91
CA PHE A 73 11.58 0.56 -14.47
C PHE A 73 12.98 0.39 -13.85
N GLY A 74 13.10 -0.29 -12.70
CA GLY A 74 14.37 -0.45 -11.99
C GLY A 74 15.43 -1.26 -12.74
N GLY A 75 15.06 -2.27 -13.53
CA GLY A 75 16.05 -3.13 -14.21
C GLY A 75 16.74 -2.46 -15.40
N ALA A 76 15.96 -1.81 -16.28
CA ALA A 76 16.48 -1.24 -17.52
C ALA A 76 17.33 0.02 -17.28
N LEU A 77 16.93 0.89 -16.35
CA LEU A 77 17.70 2.09 -16.00
C LEU A 77 18.99 1.74 -15.24
N PHE A 78 18.98 0.70 -14.40
CA PHE A 78 20.18 0.25 -13.69
C PHE A 78 21.19 -0.42 -14.65
N ALA A 79 20.71 -1.22 -15.61
CA ALA A 79 21.57 -1.81 -16.63
C ALA A 79 22.21 -0.76 -17.54
N LEU A 80 21.45 0.24 -18.00
CA LEU A 80 22.00 1.35 -18.79
C LEU A 80 22.99 2.21 -17.99
N GLY A 81 22.70 2.45 -16.69
CA GLY A 81 23.61 3.17 -15.80
C GLY A 81 24.95 2.45 -15.60
N VAL A 82 24.92 1.15 -15.29
CA VAL A 82 26.13 0.33 -15.12
C VAL A 82 26.91 0.22 -16.44
N LEU A 83 26.22 0.08 -17.57
CA LEU A 83 26.84 0.04 -18.88
C LEU A 83 27.60 1.34 -19.20
N CYS A 84 27.03 2.51 -18.91
CA CYS A 84 27.71 3.79 -19.09
C CYS A 84 28.90 3.97 -18.12
N ILE A 85 28.81 3.47 -16.88
CA ILE A 85 29.89 3.57 -15.89
C ILE A 85 31.07 2.68 -16.24
N ILE A 86 30.86 1.54 -16.91
CA ILE A 86 31.95 0.64 -17.32
C ILE A 86 32.48 0.99 -18.71
N ILE A 87 31.59 1.22 -19.69
CA ILE A 87 31.97 1.55 -21.06
C ILE A 87 32.52 2.97 -21.16
N GLY A 88 31.97 3.92 -20.40
CA GLY A 88 32.42 5.31 -20.38
C GLY A 88 33.92 5.46 -20.13
N PRO A 89 34.47 5.00 -18.99
CA PRO A 89 35.89 5.10 -18.69
C PRO A 89 36.74 4.23 -19.61
N VAL A 90 36.28 3.05 -20.02
CA VAL A 90 37.03 2.22 -21.00
C VAL A 90 37.14 2.93 -22.34
N THR A 91 36.07 3.59 -22.81
CA THR A 91 36.10 4.38 -24.05
C THR A 91 37.00 5.60 -23.90
N LEU A 92 36.98 6.25 -22.73
CA LEU A 92 37.87 7.37 -22.38
C LEU A 92 39.34 6.96 -22.35
N LEU A 93 39.65 5.74 -21.91
CA LEU A 93 41.00 5.20 -21.86
C LEU A 93 41.49 4.68 -23.23
N LEU A 94 40.58 4.28 -24.12
CA LEU A 94 40.90 3.84 -25.49
C LEU A 94 41.02 5.01 -26.49
N MET A 95 40.58 6.21 -26.11
CA MET A 95 40.73 7.43 -26.91
C MET A 95 42.08 8.11 -26.62
N SER A 96 42.89 8.24 -27.67
CA SER A 96 44.18 8.93 -27.66
C SER A 96 44.04 10.43 -27.33
N PRO A 97 45.01 11.03 -26.60
CA PRO A 97 44.93 12.39 -26.07
C PRO A 97 44.91 13.55 -27.09
N ASP A 98 45.02 13.29 -28.39
CA ASP A 98 45.06 14.33 -29.43
C ASP A 98 43.71 15.04 -29.69
N GLU A 99 42.58 14.53 -29.18
CA GLU A 99 41.26 15.16 -29.31
C GLU A 99 40.75 15.76 -27.98
N GLN A 100 41.66 16.26 -27.13
CA GLN A 100 41.29 16.88 -25.85
C GLN A 100 41.03 18.40 -25.94
N THR A 101 40.69 18.90 -27.13
CA THR A 101 40.23 20.29 -27.28
C THR A 101 38.76 20.32 -27.69
N THR A 102 37.88 20.52 -26.69
CA THR A 102 36.48 20.99 -26.80
C THR A 102 35.38 20.09 -27.42
N GLY A 103 35.68 18.92 -27.98
CA GLY A 103 34.67 18.10 -28.69
C GLY A 103 33.72 17.23 -27.83
N PRO A 104 34.22 16.35 -26.94
CA PRO A 104 33.39 15.25 -26.42
C PRO A 104 32.50 15.64 -25.23
N MET A 105 32.97 16.49 -24.31
CA MET A 105 32.20 16.89 -23.12
C MET A 105 30.92 17.67 -23.50
N ILE A 106 30.99 18.54 -24.51
CA ILE A 106 29.83 19.28 -25.03
C ILE A 106 28.83 18.33 -25.69
N LYS A 107 29.31 17.32 -26.45
CA LYS A 107 28.42 16.29 -27.04
C LYS A 107 27.71 15.48 -25.97
N TYR A 108 28.39 15.07 -24.89
CA TYR A 108 27.75 14.33 -23.79
C TYR A 108 26.76 15.19 -22.99
N LEU A 109 27.07 16.47 -22.75
CA LEU A 109 26.16 17.43 -22.13
C LEU A 109 24.90 17.69 -22.99
N ILE A 110 25.05 17.88 -24.30
CA ILE A 110 23.93 18.09 -25.22
C ILE A 110 23.08 16.82 -25.35
N ALA A 111 23.70 15.65 -25.49
CA ALA A 111 22.98 14.37 -25.55
C ALA A 111 22.22 14.08 -24.25
N GLY A 112 22.84 14.33 -23.09
CA GLY A 112 22.20 14.21 -21.79
C GLY A 112 21.02 15.18 -21.62
N ALA A 113 21.19 16.44 -22.02
CA ALA A 113 20.12 17.45 -21.97
C ALA A 113 18.93 17.09 -22.88
N LEU A 114 19.17 16.61 -24.10
CA LEU A 114 18.12 16.14 -25.02
C LEU A 114 17.36 14.94 -24.46
N ALA A 115 18.08 13.98 -23.85
CA ALA A 115 17.45 12.80 -23.24
C ALA A 115 16.54 13.18 -22.06
N ILE A 116 16.94 14.16 -21.24
CA ILE A 116 16.12 14.66 -20.13
C ILE A 116 14.91 15.44 -20.66
N ILE A 117 15.09 16.35 -21.62
CA ILE A 117 13.99 17.17 -22.18
C ILE A 117 12.94 16.31 -22.90
N ILE A 118 13.34 15.25 -23.59
CA ILE A 118 12.41 14.35 -24.29
C ILE A 118 11.83 13.29 -23.34
N GLY A 119 12.64 12.76 -22.42
CA GLY A 119 12.24 11.70 -21.50
C GLY A 119 11.35 12.16 -20.34
N LEU A 120 11.58 13.37 -19.81
CA LEU A 120 10.82 13.93 -18.69
C LEU A 120 9.32 14.09 -19.02
N PRO A 121 8.88 14.69 -20.14
CA PRO A 121 7.46 14.81 -20.46
C PRO A 121 6.78 13.47 -20.78
N LEU A 122 7.52 12.46 -21.24
CA LEU A 122 6.97 11.10 -21.43
C LEU A 122 6.69 10.39 -20.11
N MET A 123 7.43 10.71 -19.04
CA MET A 123 7.22 10.13 -17.70
C MET A 123 6.04 10.75 -16.95
N PHE A 124 5.64 11.99 -17.26
CA PHE A 124 4.52 12.69 -16.61
C PHE A 124 3.18 12.55 -17.34
N LYS A 125 3.14 11.89 -18.50
CA LYS A 125 1.91 11.63 -19.26
C LYS A 125 1.25 10.31 -18.85
N LYS A 126 1.00 10.15 -17.55
CA LYS A 126 0.23 9.02 -17.00
C LYS A 126 -0.81 9.51 -16.01
#